data_AF-A0AAV9E8V4-F1
#
_entry.id   AF-A0AAV9E8V4-F1
#
_cell.length_a   1.000
_cell.length_b   1.000
_cell.length_c   1.000
_cell.angle_alpha   90.00
_cell.angle_beta   90.00
_cell.angle_gamma   90.00
#
_symmetry.space_group_name_H-M   'P 1'
#
loop_
_entity.id
_entity.type
_entity.pdbx_description
1 polymer ?
#
loop_
_entity_poly.entity_id
_entity_poly.type
_entity_poly.pdbx_seq_one_letter_code
_entity_poly.pdbx_strand_id
1 'polypeptide(L)'
;MNRYWRDIQWLGNKDRHIPYLINSAVSIAFLMFSLGTVLIRAVKTDINRHSAIREEDEEESGWKRISADVFRFPQHKASFCALIGTGTQLLTMVFIVIILAFVGVYHPYSRGTLFTSLLVGFALTSAVAGYTSCSLYIQLEGSRLRDVLLTWFLFTSPVFATHAVLNMISAASNATSALPFGTIAVIILIWALITTPLLRLGYVFGKVLNPNSNLPVLQIRSQDQFQR
;
A
#
# COMPACT_ATOMS: atom_id res chain seq x y z
N MET A 1 36.91 -14.79 -38.13
CA MET A 1 35.69 -15.05 -37.33
C MET A 1 35.18 -13.73 -36.74
N ASN A 2 34.09 -13.17 -37.28
CA ASN A 2 33.62 -11.82 -36.96
C ASN A 2 33.17 -11.68 -35.49
N ARG A 3 33.44 -10.50 -34.91
CA ARG A 3 33.15 -10.15 -33.50
C ARG A 3 31.67 -10.36 -33.14
N TYR A 4 30.77 -10.09 -34.08
CA TYR A 4 29.33 -10.34 -33.97
C TYR A 4 28.94 -11.81 -33.70
N TRP A 5 29.63 -12.78 -34.28
CA TRP A 5 29.32 -14.21 -34.05
C TRP A 5 29.76 -14.67 -32.65
N ARG A 6 30.80 -14.03 -32.09
CA ARG A 6 31.15 -14.24 -30.68
C ARG A 6 30.03 -13.70 -29.78
N ASP A 7 29.52 -12.50 -30.02
CA ASP A 7 28.49 -11.92 -29.15
C ASP A 7 27.17 -12.72 -29.16
N ILE A 8 26.79 -13.28 -30.31
CA ILE A 8 25.62 -14.19 -30.43
C ILE A 8 25.87 -15.52 -29.69
N GLN A 9 27.07 -16.09 -29.80
CA GLN A 9 27.45 -17.30 -29.06
C GLN A 9 27.61 -17.03 -27.54
N TRP A 10 27.88 -15.78 -27.15
CA TRP A 10 27.98 -15.32 -25.75
C TRP A 10 26.61 -15.17 -25.07
N LEU A 11 25.54 -14.87 -25.82
CA LEU A 11 24.16 -14.74 -25.31
C LEU A 11 23.50 -16.08 -24.95
N GLY A 12 24.00 -17.21 -25.47
CA GLY A 12 23.46 -18.55 -25.20
C GLY A 12 24.06 -19.24 -23.97
N ASN A 13 25.05 -18.64 -23.29
CA ASN A 13 25.75 -19.32 -22.20
C ASN A 13 24.96 -19.24 -20.88
N LYS A 14 24.40 -20.38 -20.45
CA LYS A 14 23.55 -20.53 -19.24
C LYS A 14 24.24 -20.01 -17.97
N ASP A 15 25.57 -20.05 -17.93
CA ASP A 15 26.40 -19.67 -16.79
C ASP A 15 26.38 -18.17 -16.45
N ARG A 16 25.91 -17.31 -17.37
CA ARG A 16 25.88 -15.86 -17.14
C ARG A 16 24.66 -15.37 -16.39
N HIS A 17 23.55 -16.11 -16.40
CA HIS A 17 22.34 -15.71 -15.68
C HIS A 17 22.43 -16.03 -14.18
N ILE A 18 23.23 -17.03 -13.83
CA ILE A 18 23.47 -17.47 -12.46
C ILE A 18 23.99 -16.35 -11.55
N PRO A 19 25.03 -15.55 -11.90
CA PRO A 19 25.50 -14.47 -11.04
C PRO A 19 24.44 -13.38 -10.81
N TYR A 20 23.62 -13.04 -11.80
CA TYR A 20 22.52 -12.07 -11.63
C TYR A 20 21.40 -12.63 -10.74
N LEU A 21 21.08 -13.92 -10.89
CA LEU A 21 20.11 -14.62 -10.05
C LEU A 21 20.59 -14.67 -8.59
N ILE A 22 21.87 -14.97 -8.36
CA ILE A 22 22.49 -14.95 -7.03
C ILE A 22 22.45 -13.53 -6.44
N ASN A 23 22.84 -12.52 -7.21
CA ASN A 23 22.82 -11.13 -6.75
C ASN A 23 21.42 -10.66 -6.33
N SER A 24 20.39 -10.98 -7.13
CA SER A 24 18.99 -10.68 -6.77
C SER A 24 18.55 -11.47 -5.53
N ALA A 25 18.87 -12.76 -5.44
CA ALA A 25 18.51 -13.60 -4.30
C ALA A 25 19.13 -13.10 -2.99
N VAL A 26 20.42 -12.72 -3.02
CA VAL A 26 21.12 -12.14 -1.87
C VAL A 26 20.49 -10.83 -1.43
N SER A 27 20.12 -9.95 -2.37
CA SER A 27 19.48 -8.67 -2.05
C SER A 27 18.11 -8.86 -1.35
N ILE A 28 17.30 -9.81 -1.83
CA ILE A 28 15.99 -10.14 -1.25
C ILE A 28 16.16 -10.75 0.15
N ALA A 29 17.08 -11.70 0.30
CA ALA A 29 17.36 -12.33 1.60
C ALA A 29 17.83 -11.31 2.65
N PHE A 30 18.70 -10.38 2.24
CA PHE A 30 19.17 -9.31 3.11
C PHE A 30 18.05 -8.36 3.54
N LEU A 31 17.17 -7.96 2.61
CA LEU A 31 16.01 -7.12 2.92
C LEU A 31 15.03 -7.82 3.87
N MET A 32 14.74 -9.10 3.62
CA MET A 32 13.88 -9.91 4.50
C MET A 32 14.48 -10.06 5.90
N PHE A 33 15.78 -10.33 6.00
CA PHE A 33 16.47 -10.44 7.28
C PHE A 33 16.45 -9.12 8.06
N SER A 34 16.85 -8.02 7.42
CA SER A 34 16.88 -6.70 8.06
C SER A 34 15.49 -6.26 8.52
N LEU A 35 14.47 -6.34 7.64
CA LEU A 35 13.09 -6.04 7.99
C LEU A 35 12.57 -6.94 9.13
N GLY A 36 12.84 -8.25 9.04
CA GLY A 36 12.49 -9.21 10.07
C GLY A 36 13.10 -8.88 11.43
N THR A 37 14.37 -8.48 11.48
CA THR A 37 15.01 -8.09 12.75
C THR A 37 14.42 -6.81 13.32
N VAL A 38 14.06 -5.82 12.49
CA VAL A 38 13.39 -4.59 12.93
C VAL A 38 12.01 -4.90 13.49
N LEU A 39 11.23 -5.75 12.82
CA LEU A 39 9.91 -6.17 13.28
C LEU A 39 10.00 -6.98 14.59
N ILE A 40 10.91 -7.95 14.69
CA ILE A 40 11.10 -8.73 15.92
C ILE A 40 11.51 -7.82 17.08
N ARG A 41 12.40 -6.85 16.84
CA ARG A 41 12.78 -5.88 17.88
C ARG A 41 11.59 -5.02 18.30
N ALA A 42 10.85 -4.46 17.34
CA ALA A 42 9.66 -3.66 17.63
C ALA A 42 8.63 -4.45 18.44
N VAL A 43 8.33 -5.68 18.03
CA VAL A 43 7.38 -6.57 18.72
C VAL A 43 7.88 -6.96 20.10
N LYS A 44 9.16 -7.34 20.26
CA LYS A 44 9.72 -7.69 21.57
C LYS A 44 9.73 -6.50 22.52
N THR A 45 10.09 -5.31 22.04
CA THR A 45 10.05 -4.08 22.83
C THR A 45 8.61 -3.75 23.23
N ASP A 46 7.65 -3.94 22.32
CA ASP A 46 6.24 -3.71 22.61
C ASP A 46 5.70 -4.72 23.64
N ILE A 47 5.97 -6.02 23.46
CA ILE A 47 5.57 -7.07 24.41
C ILE A 47 6.18 -6.84 25.78
N ASN A 48 7.50 -6.57 25.87
CA ASN A 48 8.18 -6.36 27.15
C ASN A 48 7.66 -5.10 27.88
N ARG A 49 7.33 -4.04 27.13
CA ARG A 49 6.73 -2.85 27.71
C ARG A 49 5.34 -3.15 28.29
N HIS A 50 4.52 -3.95 27.60
CA HIS A 50 3.21 -4.35 28.11
C HIS A 50 3.32 -5.39 29.24
N SER A 51 4.34 -6.25 29.26
CA SER A 51 4.54 -7.20 30.37
C SER A 51 5.03 -6.51 31.64
N ALA A 52 5.92 -5.51 31.53
CA ALA A 52 6.37 -4.74 32.68
C ALA A 52 5.23 -3.93 33.33
N ILE A 53 4.34 -3.35 32.52
CA ILE A 53 3.13 -2.67 33.01
C ILE A 53 2.17 -3.68 33.67
N ARG A 54 2.10 -4.92 33.16
CA ARG A 54 1.27 -5.98 33.73
C ARG A 54 1.75 -6.46 35.11
N GLU A 55 3.06 -6.55 35.35
CA GLU A 55 3.60 -6.95 36.66
C GLU A 55 3.34 -5.88 37.75
N GLU A 56 3.27 -4.59 37.39
CA GLU A 56 2.88 -3.52 38.32
C GLU A 56 1.35 -3.45 38.57
N ASP A 57 0.51 -3.85 37.60
CA ASP A 57 -0.96 -3.78 37.68
C ASP A 57 -1.66 -5.11 38.08
N GLU A 58 -0.91 -6.22 38.29
CA GLU A 58 -1.45 -7.58 38.50
C GLU A 58 -2.09 -7.85 39.88
N GLU A 59 -2.12 -6.88 40.81
CA GLU A 59 -2.78 -7.05 42.12
C GLU A 59 -4.33 -7.07 42.06
N GLU A 60 -4.97 -6.65 40.96
CA GLU A 60 -6.43 -6.71 40.80
C GLU A 60 -6.86 -7.09 39.36
N SER A 61 -7.03 -8.40 39.10
CA SER A 61 -7.70 -9.02 37.93
C SER A 61 -7.82 -8.17 36.64
N GLY A 62 -6.68 -7.90 35.99
CA GLY A 62 -6.58 -7.04 34.80
C GLY A 62 -7.28 -7.56 33.53
N TRP A 63 -7.55 -8.88 33.43
CA TRP A 63 -8.20 -9.47 32.25
C TRP A 63 -9.60 -8.89 31.97
N LYS A 64 -10.32 -8.45 33.00
CA LYS A 64 -11.67 -7.85 32.89
C LYS A 64 -11.64 -6.39 32.43
N ARG A 65 -10.52 -5.67 32.67
CA ARG A 65 -10.25 -4.33 32.14
C ARG A 65 -9.74 -4.38 30.69
N ILE A 66 -8.96 -5.41 30.34
CA ILE A 66 -8.41 -5.58 28.98
C ILE A 66 -9.52 -5.95 27.98
N SER A 67 -10.49 -6.79 28.35
CA SER A 67 -11.62 -7.12 27.46
C SER A 67 -12.50 -5.90 27.12
N ALA A 68 -12.53 -4.90 27.98
CA ALA A 68 -13.21 -3.63 27.73
C ALA A 68 -12.41 -2.70 26.80
N ASP A 69 -11.07 -2.76 26.80
CA ASP A 69 -10.20 -1.91 25.98
C ASP A 69 -9.91 -2.50 24.59
N VAL A 70 -10.10 -3.81 24.39
CA VAL A 70 -10.01 -4.50 23.08
C VAL A 70 -10.95 -3.89 22.02
N PHE A 71 -12.02 -3.22 22.45
CA PHE A 71 -12.99 -2.57 21.56
C PHE A 71 -12.78 -1.05 21.43
N ARG A 72 -11.69 -0.51 21.95
CA ARG A 72 -11.44 0.92 21.88
C ARG A 72 -10.93 1.30 20.49
N PHE A 73 -11.72 2.11 19.79
CA PHE A 73 -11.34 2.56 18.47
C PHE A 73 -10.10 3.48 18.53
N PRO A 74 -9.19 3.40 17.54
CA PRO A 74 -8.00 4.26 17.48
C PRO A 74 -8.40 5.73 17.38
N GLN A 75 -7.61 6.63 17.99
CA GLN A 75 -7.86 8.08 17.96
C GLN A 75 -7.88 8.63 16.52
N HIS A 76 -7.04 8.07 15.63
CA HIS A 76 -6.93 8.46 14.22
C HIS A 76 -7.47 7.38 13.27
N LYS A 77 -8.77 7.05 13.41
CA LYS A 77 -9.47 6.04 12.60
C LYS A 77 -9.28 6.25 11.07
N ALA A 78 -9.39 7.51 10.63
CA ALA A 78 -9.26 7.90 9.23
C ALA A 78 -7.90 7.52 8.62
N SER A 79 -6.81 7.96 9.27
CA SER A 79 -5.44 7.72 8.79
C SER A 79 -5.07 6.24 8.81
N PHE A 80 -5.56 5.49 9.81
CA PHE A 80 -5.36 4.05 9.89
C PHE A 80 -6.06 3.31 8.74
N CYS A 81 -7.35 3.59 8.53
CA CYS A 81 -8.10 3.00 7.42
C CYS A 81 -7.50 3.38 6.06
N ALA A 82 -7.02 4.61 5.92
CA ALA A 82 -6.33 5.08 4.74
C ALA A 82 -5.03 4.28 4.48
N LEU A 83 -4.20 4.09 5.50
CA LEU A 83 -2.96 3.34 5.39
C LEU A 83 -3.23 1.89 4.97
N ILE A 84 -4.20 1.22 5.60
CA ILE A 84 -4.58 -0.14 5.23
C ILE A 84 -5.15 -0.19 3.80
N GLY A 85 -5.99 0.78 3.42
CA GLY A 85 -6.53 0.89 2.07
C GLY A 85 -5.43 0.98 1.02
N THR A 86 -4.46 1.87 1.22
CA THR A 86 -3.31 2.01 0.31
C THR A 86 -2.42 0.75 0.28
N GLY A 87 -2.20 0.10 1.42
CA GLY A 87 -1.45 -1.15 1.49
C GLY A 87 -2.12 -2.27 0.71
N THR A 88 -3.45 -2.41 0.85
CA THR A 88 -4.22 -3.40 0.08
C THR A 88 -4.19 -3.11 -1.42
N GLN A 89 -4.27 -1.84 -1.82
CA GLN A 89 -4.16 -1.43 -3.22
C GLN A 89 -2.81 -1.84 -3.84
N LEU A 90 -1.71 -1.58 -3.13
CA LEU A 90 -0.37 -1.94 -3.57
C LEU A 90 -0.21 -3.46 -3.66
N LEU A 91 -0.69 -4.20 -2.66
CA LEU A 91 -0.63 -5.65 -2.67
C LEU A 91 -1.40 -6.23 -3.86
N THR A 92 -2.63 -5.78 -4.09
CA THR A 92 -3.44 -6.21 -5.24
C THR A 92 -2.76 -5.87 -6.57
N MET A 93 -2.14 -4.68 -6.67
CA MET A 93 -1.41 -4.27 -7.86
C MET A 93 -0.20 -5.17 -8.14
N VAL A 94 0.58 -5.51 -7.10
CA VAL A 94 1.69 -6.46 -7.22
C VAL A 94 1.21 -7.83 -7.71
N PHE A 95 0.11 -8.35 -7.16
CA PHE A 95 -0.48 -9.60 -7.63
C PHE A 95 -0.92 -9.53 -9.10
N ILE A 96 -1.58 -8.46 -9.52
CA ILE A 96 -1.98 -8.27 -10.93
C ILE A 96 -0.76 -8.27 -11.85
N VAL A 97 0.30 -7.55 -11.47
CA VAL A 97 1.54 -7.48 -12.26
C VAL A 97 2.20 -8.85 -12.36
N ILE A 98 2.25 -9.61 -11.26
CA ILE A 98 2.80 -10.97 -11.25
C ILE A 98 1.99 -11.87 -12.19
N ILE A 99 0.66 -11.83 -12.13
CA ILE A 99 -0.21 -12.61 -13.02
C ILE A 99 0.03 -12.24 -14.50
N LEU A 100 0.07 -10.94 -14.82
CA LEU A 100 0.34 -10.48 -16.19
C LEU A 100 1.74 -10.90 -16.68
N ALA A 101 2.72 -10.95 -15.78
CA ALA A 101 4.05 -11.44 -16.08
C ALA A 101 4.06 -12.96 -16.37
N PHE A 102 3.33 -13.75 -15.56
CA PHE A 102 3.18 -15.19 -15.80
C PHE A 102 2.48 -15.51 -17.11
N VAL A 103 1.46 -14.73 -17.48
CA VAL A 103 0.74 -14.87 -18.78
C VAL A 103 1.62 -14.47 -19.96
N GLY A 104 2.74 -13.77 -19.73
CA GLY A 104 3.67 -13.36 -20.78
C GLY A 104 3.30 -12.07 -21.50
N VAL A 105 2.47 -11.21 -20.87
CA VAL A 105 2.07 -9.90 -21.43
C VAL A 105 3.27 -8.95 -21.56
N TYR A 106 4.31 -9.15 -20.76
CA TYR A 106 5.50 -8.30 -20.76
C TYR A 106 6.62 -8.88 -21.62
N HIS A 107 6.95 -8.18 -22.71
CA HIS A 107 8.14 -8.49 -23.50
C HIS A 107 9.37 -7.71 -22.95
N PRO A 108 10.51 -8.35 -22.63
CA PRO A 108 11.69 -7.73 -22.02
C PRO A 108 12.25 -6.48 -22.71
N TYR A 109 11.97 -6.29 -24.00
CA TYR A 109 12.44 -5.12 -24.77
C TYR A 109 11.45 -3.94 -24.80
N SER A 110 10.21 -4.13 -24.34
CA SER A 110 9.17 -3.10 -24.35
C SER A 110 9.06 -2.40 -22.99
N ARG A 111 10.05 -1.57 -22.64
CA ARG A 111 10.07 -0.85 -21.35
C ARG A 111 8.79 -0.03 -21.12
N GLY A 112 8.20 0.53 -22.18
CA GLY A 112 6.96 1.31 -22.11
C GLY A 112 5.71 0.52 -21.73
N THR A 113 5.62 -0.77 -22.11
CA THR A 113 4.46 -1.61 -21.82
C THR A 113 4.32 -1.87 -20.32
N LEU A 114 5.44 -2.11 -19.63
CA LEU A 114 5.47 -2.25 -18.18
C LEU A 114 5.02 -0.97 -17.48
N PHE A 115 5.57 0.19 -17.84
CA PHE A 115 5.15 1.45 -17.20
C PHE A 115 3.66 1.75 -17.43
N THR A 116 3.17 1.49 -18.63
CA THR A 116 1.75 1.72 -18.96
C THR A 116 0.84 0.76 -18.21
N SER A 117 1.20 -0.52 -18.07
CA SER A 117 0.41 -1.49 -17.30
C SER A 117 0.41 -1.19 -15.81
N LEU A 118 1.54 -0.74 -15.25
CA LEU A 118 1.62 -0.32 -13.86
C LEU A 118 0.71 0.89 -13.61
N LEU A 119 0.69 1.86 -14.53
CA LEU A 119 -0.15 3.05 -14.45
C LEU A 119 -1.65 2.69 -14.49
N VAL A 120 -2.05 1.90 -15.48
CA VAL A 120 -3.44 1.46 -15.64
C VAL A 120 -3.88 0.56 -14.49
N GLY A 121 -3.04 -0.43 -14.13
CA GLY A 121 -3.29 -1.33 -13.01
C GLY A 121 -3.46 -0.58 -11.70
N PHE A 122 -2.59 0.40 -11.44
CA PHE A 122 -2.70 1.24 -10.25
C PHE A 122 -3.98 2.07 -10.23
N ALA A 123 -4.38 2.64 -11.37
CA ALA A 123 -5.63 3.39 -11.49
C ALA A 123 -6.84 2.49 -11.20
N LEU A 124 -6.88 1.27 -11.74
CA LEU A 124 -7.96 0.31 -11.51
C LEU A 124 -8.03 -0.16 -10.05
N THR A 125 -6.89 -0.42 -9.41
CA THR A 125 -6.85 -0.85 -8.01
C THR A 125 -7.24 0.25 -7.01
N SER A 126 -7.35 1.52 -7.44
CA SER A 126 -7.85 2.59 -6.58
C SER A 126 -9.28 2.33 -6.07
N ALA A 127 -10.10 1.61 -6.83
CA ALA A 127 -11.43 1.17 -6.36
C ALA A 127 -11.32 0.18 -5.19
N VAL A 128 -10.34 -0.73 -5.20
CA VAL A 128 -10.07 -1.66 -4.09
C VAL A 128 -9.66 -0.89 -2.85
N ALA A 129 -8.80 0.11 -2.98
CA ALA A 129 -8.39 0.99 -1.89
C ALA A 129 -9.58 1.71 -1.23
N GLY A 130 -10.50 2.22 -2.07
CA GLY A 130 -11.71 2.89 -1.62
C GLY A 130 -12.66 1.94 -0.88
N TYR A 131 -12.80 0.72 -1.39
CA TYR A 131 -13.61 -0.33 -0.78
C TYR A 131 -13.07 -0.77 0.59
N THR A 132 -11.78 -1.10 0.68
CA THR A 132 -11.16 -1.60 1.92
C THR A 132 -11.08 -0.51 2.99
N SER A 133 -10.68 0.71 2.61
CA SER A 133 -10.68 1.87 3.51
C SER A 133 -12.09 2.17 4.04
N CYS A 134 -13.12 2.11 3.18
CA CYS A 134 -14.51 2.33 3.59
C CYS A 134 -15.00 1.24 4.54
N SER A 135 -14.79 -0.02 4.17
CA SER A 135 -15.27 -1.18 4.94
C SER A 135 -14.71 -1.15 6.35
N LEU A 136 -13.40 -0.95 6.50
CA LEU A 136 -12.77 -0.81 7.82
C LEU A 136 -13.25 0.44 8.57
N TYR A 137 -13.46 1.54 7.86
CA TYR A 137 -13.88 2.78 8.50
C TYR A 137 -15.32 2.70 9.05
N ILE A 138 -16.22 2.01 8.36
CA ILE A 138 -17.57 1.70 8.86
C ILE A 138 -17.49 0.81 10.10
N GLN A 139 -16.61 -0.20 10.10
CA GLN A 139 -16.39 -1.09 11.24
C GLN A 139 -15.88 -0.34 12.48
N LEU A 140 -15.18 0.79 12.29
CA LEU A 140 -14.71 1.65 13.36
C LEU A 140 -15.71 2.76 13.75
N GLU A 141 -17.00 2.65 13.38
CA GLU A 141 -18.05 3.67 13.58
C GLU A 141 -17.75 5.04 12.90
N GLY A 142 -16.94 5.05 11.85
CA GLY A 142 -16.66 6.23 11.05
C GLY A 142 -17.68 6.43 9.93
N SER A 143 -18.15 7.67 9.72
CA SER A 143 -19.16 7.99 8.67
C SER A 143 -18.74 9.04 7.63
N ARG A 144 -17.56 9.67 7.76
CA ARG A 144 -17.14 10.79 6.91
C ARG A 144 -16.44 10.35 5.62
N LEU A 145 -17.00 10.81 4.50
CA LEU A 145 -16.43 10.71 3.15
C LEU A 145 -15.10 11.46 2.98
N ARG A 146 -14.87 12.52 3.78
CA ARG A 146 -13.64 13.34 3.74
C ARG A 146 -12.38 12.51 4.03
N ASP A 147 -12.53 11.44 4.78
CA ASP A 147 -11.42 10.62 5.24
C ASP A 147 -10.90 9.70 4.11
N VAL A 148 -11.74 9.41 3.11
CA VAL A 148 -11.36 8.68 1.89
C VAL A 148 -10.50 9.54 0.96
N LEU A 149 -10.77 10.85 0.91
CA LEU A 149 -9.90 11.78 0.18
C LEU A 149 -8.53 11.87 0.86
N LEU A 150 -8.48 11.70 2.17
CA LEU A 150 -7.24 11.62 2.93
C LEU A 150 -6.39 10.41 2.50
N THR A 151 -7.02 9.27 2.21
CA THR A 151 -6.38 8.10 1.56
C THR A 151 -5.73 8.44 0.24
N TRP A 152 -6.40 9.24 -0.59
CA TRP A 152 -5.86 9.70 -1.87
C TRP A 152 -4.65 10.60 -1.68
N PHE A 153 -4.72 11.57 -0.75
CA PHE A 153 -3.61 12.49 -0.47
C PHE A 153 -2.40 11.80 0.16
N LEU A 154 -2.61 10.88 1.10
CA LEU A 154 -1.53 10.17 1.79
C LEU A 154 -0.63 9.40 0.82
N PHE A 155 -1.21 8.84 -0.24
CA PHE A 155 -0.45 8.08 -1.23
C PHE A 155 0.03 8.94 -2.41
N THR A 156 -0.81 9.85 -2.90
CA THR A 156 -0.53 10.63 -4.10
C THR A 156 0.48 11.75 -3.84
N SER A 157 0.48 12.32 -2.62
CA SER A 157 1.38 13.42 -2.25
C SER A 157 2.87 13.03 -2.30
N PRO A 158 3.34 11.91 -1.69
CA PRO A 158 4.74 11.50 -1.77
C PRO A 158 5.23 11.26 -3.20
N VAL A 159 4.38 10.70 -4.07
CA VAL A 159 4.72 10.42 -5.47
C VAL A 159 4.93 11.72 -6.25
N PHE A 160 4.00 12.67 -6.13
CA PHE A 160 4.14 13.97 -6.79
C PHE A 160 5.28 14.80 -6.20
N ALA A 161 5.52 14.75 -4.89
CA ALA A 161 6.65 15.41 -4.25
C ALA A 161 7.98 14.87 -4.80
N THR A 162 8.12 13.55 -4.91
CA THR A 162 9.31 12.93 -5.49
C THR A 162 9.50 13.34 -6.94
N HIS A 163 8.42 13.33 -7.74
CA HIS A 163 8.47 13.78 -9.13
C HIS A 163 8.86 15.25 -9.26
N ALA A 164 8.34 16.13 -8.40
CA ALA A 164 8.68 17.55 -8.39
C ALA A 164 10.17 17.78 -8.09
N VAL A 165 10.73 17.06 -7.12
CA VAL A 165 12.17 17.12 -6.80
C VAL A 165 13.01 16.65 -7.99
N LEU A 166 12.67 15.50 -8.59
CA LEU A 166 13.37 14.99 -9.77
C LEU A 166 13.26 15.95 -10.96
N ASN A 167 12.09 16.56 -11.17
CA ASN A 167 11.89 17.53 -12.23
C ASN A 167 12.70 18.81 -12.02
N MET A 168 12.85 19.26 -10.76
CA MET A 168 13.69 20.41 -10.41
C MET A 168 15.17 20.14 -10.71
N ILE A 169 15.66 18.94 -10.39
CA ILE A 169 17.02 18.49 -10.74
C ILE A 169 17.20 18.40 -12.26
N SER A 170 16.21 17.85 -12.97
CA SER A 170 16.21 17.76 -14.43
C SER A 170 16.24 19.15 -15.09
N ALA A 171 15.48 20.10 -14.56
CA ALA A 171 15.47 21.48 -15.02
C ALA A 171 16.83 22.17 -14.76
N ALA A 172 17.41 21.99 -13.57
CA ALA A 172 18.70 22.57 -13.21
C ALA A 172 19.86 22.03 -14.07
N SER A 173 19.74 20.78 -14.55
CA SER A 173 20.71 20.14 -15.45
C SER A 173 20.47 20.43 -16.94
N ASN A 174 19.50 21.27 -17.29
CA ASN A 174 19.05 21.51 -18.66
C ASN A 174 18.73 20.21 -19.45
N ALA A 175 18.27 19.18 -18.75
CA ALA A 175 17.97 17.91 -19.37
C ALA A 175 16.65 18.00 -20.16
N THR A 176 16.63 17.42 -21.37
CA THR A 176 15.45 17.37 -22.25
C THR A 176 14.24 16.65 -21.61
N SER A 177 14.47 15.90 -20.53
CA SER A 177 13.44 15.22 -19.74
C SER A 177 12.71 16.14 -18.75
N ALA A 178 13.14 17.40 -18.58
CA ALA A 178 12.48 18.34 -17.70
C ALA A 178 11.11 18.72 -18.25
N LEU A 179 10.06 18.41 -17.50
CA LEU A 179 8.69 18.74 -17.89
C LEU A 179 8.38 20.19 -17.52
N PRO A 180 7.79 20.97 -18.46
CA PRO A 180 7.30 22.30 -18.14
C PRO A 180 6.11 22.19 -17.17
N PHE A 181 5.94 23.22 -16.33
CA PHE A 181 4.93 23.23 -15.26
C PHE A 181 3.51 22.91 -15.77
N GLY A 182 3.14 23.41 -16.94
CA GLY A 182 1.84 23.13 -17.55
C GLY A 182 1.59 21.63 -17.80
N THR A 183 2.59 20.89 -18.25
CA THR A 183 2.47 19.44 -18.48
C THR A 183 2.29 18.69 -17.16
N ILE A 184 3.01 19.09 -16.11
CA ILE A 184 2.87 18.49 -14.77
C ILE A 184 1.45 18.72 -14.23
N ALA A 185 0.92 19.94 -14.37
CA ALA A 185 -0.45 20.26 -13.95
C ALA A 185 -1.50 19.43 -14.70
N VAL A 186 -1.33 19.25 -16.02
CA VAL A 186 -2.22 18.40 -16.83
C VAL A 186 -2.14 16.93 -16.38
N ILE A 187 -0.94 16.40 -16.10
CA ILE A 187 -0.77 15.03 -15.60
C ILE A 187 -1.48 14.84 -14.25
N ILE A 188 -1.30 15.78 -13.31
CA ILE A 188 -2.00 15.76 -12.01
C ILE A 188 -3.51 15.77 -12.21
N LEU A 189 -4.02 16.62 -13.11
CA LEU A 189 -5.44 16.75 -13.38
C LEU A 189 -6.03 15.46 -13.94
N ILE A 190 -5.40 14.87 -14.96
CA ILE A 190 -5.84 13.60 -15.55
C ILE A 190 -5.80 12.48 -14.51
N TRP A 191 -4.73 12.41 -13.72
CA TRP A 191 -4.60 11.43 -12.65
C TRP A 191 -5.72 11.55 -11.61
N ALA A 192 -5.99 12.78 -11.14
CA ALA A 192 -7.05 13.06 -10.19
C ALA A 192 -8.44 12.70 -10.78
N LEU A 193 -8.70 13.06 -12.04
CA LEU A 193 -9.96 12.78 -12.73
C LEU A 193 -10.24 11.29 -12.91
N ILE A 194 -9.21 10.45 -13.05
CA ILE A 194 -9.38 9.00 -13.19
C ILE A 194 -9.48 8.33 -11.80
N THR A 195 -8.57 8.64 -10.90
CA THR A 195 -8.45 7.92 -9.61
C THR A 195 -9.51 8.34 -8.59
N THR A 196 -9.91 9.61 -8.55
CA THR A 196 -10.92 10.10 -7.60
C THR A 196 -12.30 9.45 -7.78
N PRO A 197 -12.87 9.35 -8.99
CA PRO A 197 -14.17 8.69 -9.16
C PRO A 197 -14.08 7.19 -8.89
N LEU A 198 -13.00 6.50 -9.31
CA LEU A 198 -12.84 5.07 -9.01
C LEU A 198 -12.74 4.81 -7.51
N LEU A 199 -11.98 5.64 -6.79
CA LEU A 199 -11.89 5.56 -5.33
C LEU A 199 -13.26 5.78 -4.67
N ARG A 200 -14.02 6.77 -5.16
CA ARG A 200 -15.38 7.05 -4.67
C ARG A 200 -16.36 5.92 -4.98
N LEU A 201 -16.26 5.30 -6.16
CA LEU A 201 -17.04 4.12 -6.51
C LEU A 201 -16.75 2.97 -5.53
N GLY A 202 -15.46 2.68 -5.30
CA GLY A 202 -15.03 1.71 -4.30
C GLY A 202 -15.61 1.98 -2.91
N TYR A 203 -15.59 3.25 -2.49
CA TYR A 203 -16.20 3.67 -1.23
C TYR A 203 -17.72 3.39 -1.18
N VAL A 204 -18.45 3.73 -2.24
CA VAL A 204 -19.90 3.47 -2.33
C VAL A 204 -20.17 1.97 -2.24
N PHE A 205 -19.42 1.15 -2.98
CA PHE A 205 -19.52 -0.30 -2.88
C PHE A 205 -19.25 -0.80 -1.45
N GLY A 206 -18.22 -0.28 -0.79
CA GLY A 206 -17.92 -0.63 0.61
C GLY A 206 -19.07 -0.33 1.55
N LYS A 207 -19.77 0.79 1.34
CA LYS A 207 -20.93 1.20 2.13
C LYS A 207 -22.18 0.37 1.86
N VAL A 208 -22.41 -0.02 0.60
CA VAL A 208 -23.56 -0.83 0.19
C VAL A 208 -23.39 -2.29 0.62
N LEU A 209 -22.19 -2.85 0.52
CA LEU A 209 -21.92 -4.24 0.89
C LEU A 209 -21.76 -4.45 2.40
N ASN A 210 -21.44 -3.40 3.17
CA ASN A 210 -21.37 -3.45 4.63
C ASN A 210 -22.38 -2.50 5.30
N PRO A 211 -23.69 -2.69 5.09
CA PRO A 211 -24.71 -1.78 5.63
C PRO A 211 -24.86 -1.92 7.15
N ASN A 212 -24.63 -3.12 7.68
CA ASN A 212 -24.61 -3.44 9.10
C ASN A 212 -23.43 -4.40 9.30
N SER A 213 -22.27 -3.89 9.71
CA SER A 213 -21.18 -4.79 10.07
C SER A 213 -21.63 -5.60 11.28
N ASN A 214 -21.98 -6.87 11.07
CA ASN A 214 -22.31 -7.88 12.09
C ASN A 214 -21.10 -8.22 12.97
N LEU A 215 -20.26 -7.24 13.27
CA LEU A 215 -19.13 -7.40 14.15
C LEU A 215 -19.67 -7.52 15.57
N PRO A 216 -19.15 -8.48 16.34
CA PRO A 216 -19.56 -8.68 17.72
C PRO A 216 -19.46 -7.39 18.56
N VAL A 217 -18.54 -6.48 18.22
CA VAL A 217 -18.40 -5.18 18.90
C VAL A 217 -19.65 -4.28 18.83
N LEU A 218 -20.31 -4.20 17.67
CA LEU A 218 -21.52 -3.38 17.53
C LEU A 218 -22.72 -4.06 18.18
N GLN A 219 -22.76 -5.40 18.18
CA GLN A 219 -23.80 -6.16 18.88
C GLN A 219 -23.68 -6.03 20.40
N ILE A 220 -22.48 -6.21 20.97
CA ILE A 220 -22.22 -6.08 22.41
C ILE A 220 -22.61 -4.68 22.89
N ARG A 221 -22.24 -3.63 22.15
CA ARG A 221 -22.59 -2.26 22.52
C ARG A 221 -24.09 -1.95 22.38
N SER A 222 -24.77 -2.52 21.38
CA SER A 222 -26.23 -2.39 21.26
C SER A 222 -26.96 -3.03 22.45
N GLN A 223 -26.45 -4.14 22.97
CA GLN A 223 -26.98 -4.81 24.16
C GLN A 223 -26.73 -3.97 25.43
N ASP A 224 -25.54 -3.37 25.57
CA ASP A 224 -25.23 -2.48 26.70
C ASP A 224 -26.08 -1.21 26.73
N GLN A 225 -26.52 -0.69 25.57
CA GLN A 225 -27.43 0.46 25.49
C GLN A 225 -28.88 0.10 25.89
N PHE A 226 -29.30 -1.16 25.72
CA PHE A 226 -30.62 -1.64 26.14
C PHE A 226 -30.69 -2.00 27.64
N GLN A 227 -29.53 -2.18 28.28
CA GLN A 227 -29.40 -2.52 29.71
C GLN A 227 -29.23 -1.29 30.63
N ARG A 228 -29.27 -0.07 30.08
CA ARG A 228 -29.31 1.19 30.84
C ARG A 228 -30.66 1.88 30.64
#